data_AF-A0A401GNI9-F1
#
_entry.id   AF-A0A401GNI9-F1
#
_cell.length_a   1.000
_cell.length_b   1.000
_cell.length_c   1.000
_cell.angle_alpha   90.00
_cell.angle_beta   90.00
_cell.angle_gamma   90.00
#
_symmetry.space_group_name_H-M   'P 1'
#
loop_
_entity.id
_entity.type
_entity.pdbx_description
1 polymer ?
#
loop_
_entity_poly.entity_id
_entity_poly.type
_entity_poly.pdbx_seq_one_letter_code
_entity_poly.pdbx_strand_id
1 'polypeptide(L)'
;MAAIQSQKKVLAKTMRTMLRSLSSSDIQQQSQVITERVLASPFFQTSQTISCYLSMPSGEVDTSALVSGILRAGKTLFVPKTDATQEGKMDFLRVHSEDDLRDFPPGIWGINEPGFEYLKKRRQNALDEASDPLDLILLPGLAFDRSLSRLGYGKGYYDRYISAYTATTNMRRKPLLVALALREQILVAERVPTALHDWKMDVIVGPDGFIRREDGPA
;
A
#
# COMPACT_ATOMS: atom_id res chain seq x y z
N MET A 1 1.65 -19.14 17.87
CA MET A 1 1.41 -18.80 16.45
C MET A 1 -0.01 -19.13 15.99
N ALA A 2 -0.55 -20.34 16.24
CA ALA A 2 -1.91 -20.72 15.81
C ALA A 2 -3.03 -19.80 16.35
N ALA A 3 -2.95 -19.39 17.62
CA ALA A 3 -3.94 -18.48 18.23
C ALA A 3 -4.00 -17.11 17.52
N ILE A 4 -2.86 -16.48 17.26
CA ILE A 4 -2.76 -15.20 16.54
C ILE A 4 -3.34 -15.35 15.13
N GLN A 5 -3.00 -16.43 14.42
CA GLN A 5 -3.52 -16.67 13.08
C GLN A 5 -5.05 -16.86 13.07
N SER A 6 -5.60 -17.53 14.09
CA SER A 6 -7.04 -17.67 14.27
C SER A 6 -7.72 -16.30 14.51
N GLN A 7 -7.17 -15.49 15.41
CA GLN A 7 -7.67 -14.14 15.69
C GLN A 7 -7.62 -13.25 14.44
N LYS A 8 -6.53 -13.29 13.68
CA LYS A 8 -6.41 -12.58 12.38
C LYS A 8 -7.49 -13.02 11.40
N LYS A 9 -7.79 -14.33 11.31
CA LYS A 9 -8.83 -14.85 10.40
C LYS A 9 -10.22 -14.36 10.81
N VAL A 10 -10.53 -14.34 12.11
CA VAL A 10 -11.80 -13.82 12.63
C VAL A 10 -11.94 -12.34 12.29
N LEU A 11 -10.95 -11.53 12.64
CA LEU A 11 -10.96 -10.10 12.34
C LEU A 11 -11.06 -9.85 10.82
N ALA A 12 -10.27 -10.55 10.01
CA ALA A 12 -10.32 -10.42 8.56
C ALA A 12 -11.68 -10.80 7.96
N LYS A 13 -12.42 -11.73 8.57
CA LYS A 13 -13.79 -12.05 8.16
C LYS A 13 -14.73 -10.89 8.48
N THR A 14 -14.69 -10.38 9.70
CA THR A 14 -15.50 -9.22 10.14
C THR A 14 -15.26 -8.01 9.24
N MET A 15 -14.00 -7.65 9.00
CA MET A 15 -13.64 -6.50 8.18
C MET A 15 -14.09 -6.65 6.74
N ARG A 16 -13.93 -7.81 6.13
CA ARG A 16 -14.43 -8.04 4.76
C ARG A 16 -15.94 -7.89 4.65
N THR A 17 -16.70 -8.37 5.65
CA THR A 17 -18.15 -8.19 5.67
C THR A 17 -18.53 -6.72 5.75
N MET A 18 -17.89 -5.97 6.65
CA MET A 18 -18.14 -4.54 6.80
C MET A 18 -17.76 -3.77 5.52
N LEU A 19 -16.57 -4.02 4.95
CA LEU A 19 -16.09 -3.27 3.78
C LEU A 19 -16.93 -3.53 2.53
N ARG A 20 -17.56 -4.70 2.42
CA ARG A 20 -18.53 -5.02 1.35
C ARG A 20 -19.85 -4.28 1.50
N SER A 21 -20.17 -3.76 2.69
CA SER A 21 -21.39 -3.00 2.93
C SER A 21 -21.23 -1.50 2.63
N LEU A 22 -20.00 -1.03 2.44
CA LEU A 22 -19.74 0.36 2.07
C LEU A 22 -20.19 0.63 0.64
N SER A 23 -20.84 1.77 0.44
CA SER A 23 -21.21 2.20 -0.90
C SER A 23 -19.98 2.73 -1.66
N SER A 24 -20.01 2.63 -2.99
CA SER A 24 -18.96 3.23 -3.83
C SER A 24 -18.85 4.74 -3.64
N SER A 25 -19.96 5.42 -3.33
CA SER A 25 -19.97 6.87 -3.05
C SER A 25 -19.22 7.20 -1.76
N ASP A 26 -19.43 6.42 -0.70
CA ASP A 26 -18.73 6.63 0.58
C ASP A 26 -17.23 6.38 0.43
N ILE A 27 -16.86 5.31 -0.27
CA ILE A 27 -15.45 5.02 -0.58
C ILE A 27 -14.84 6.18 -1.37
N GLN A 28 -15.52 6.68 -2.41
CA GLN A 28 -15.00 7.77 -3.24
C GLN A 28 -14.79 9.06 -2.44
N GLN A 29 -15.77 9.43 -1.61
CA GLN A 29 -15.69 10.64 -0.79
C GLN A 29 -14.52 10.58 0.19
N GLN A 30 -14.36 9.45 0.90
CA GLN A 30 -13.23 9.26 1.80
C GLN A 30 -11.90 9.25 1.04
N SER A 31 -11.87 8.62 -0.14
CA SER A 31 -10.66 8.51 -0.97
C SER A 31 -10.19 9.85 -1.50
N GLN A 32 -11.10 10.75 -1.84
CA GLN A 32 -10.76 12.12 -2.22
C GLN A 32 -10.05 12.85 -1.06
N VAL A 33 -10.64 12.81 0.14
CA VAL A 33 -10.07 13.46 1.34
C VAL A 33 -8.69 12.89 1.68
N ILE A 34 -8.56 11.56 1.61
CA ILE A 34 -7.28 10.87 1.87
C ILE A 34 -6.23 11.27 0.82
N THR A 35 -6.61 11.32 -0.46
CA THR A 35 -5.73 11.71 -1.56
C THR A 35 -5.21 13.14 -1.35
N GLU A 36 -6.11 14.09 -1.11
CA GLU A 36 -5.74 15.50 -0.86
C GLU A 36 -4.79 15.61 0.33
N ARG A 37 -5.07 14.88 1.41
CA ARG A 37 -4.24 14.84 2.62
C ARG A 37 -2.84 14.25 2.36
N VAL A 38 -2.74 13.17 1.59
CA VAL A 38 -1.44 12.59 1.21
C VAL A 38 -0.66 13.57 0.34
N LEU A 39 -1.27 14.12 -0.71
CA LEU A 39 -0.60 15.03 -1.63
C LEU A 39 -0.12 16.32 -0.93
N ALA A 40 -0.83 16.80 0.09
CA ALA A 40 -0.44 17.96 0.88
C ALA A 40 0.59 17.66 1.99
N SER A 41 0.89 16.39 2.28
CA SER A 41 1.74 16.02 3.41
C SER A 41 3.23 16.30 3.18
N PRO A 42 4.01 16.68 4.22
CA PRO A 42 5.46 16.85 4.10
C PRO A 42 6.19 15.60 3.62
N PHE A 43 5.77 14.41 4.09
CA PHE A 43 6.39 13.16 3.65
C PHE A 43 6.19 12.89 2.15
N PHE A 44 5.04 13.26 1.58
CA PHE A 44 4.84 13.14 0.13
C PHE A 44 5.68 14.16 -0.64
N GLN A 45 5.68 15.41 -0.19
CA GLN A 45 6.38 16.51 -0.86
C GLN A 45 7.89 16.23 -0.98
N THR A 46 8.48 15.68 0.08
CA THR A 46 9.92 15.35 0.15
C THR A 46 10.30 14.02 -0.53
N SER A 47 9.35 13.12 -0.77
CA SER A 47 9.61 11.83 -1.44
C SER A 47 9.77 12.00 -2.94
N GLN A 48 10.76 11.34 -3.55
CA GLN A 48 10.95 11.30 -5.01
C GLN A 48 10.59 9.94 -5.60
N THR A 49 10.83 8.87 -4.85
CA THR A 49 10.54 7.50 -5.30
C THR A 49 9.46 6.89 -4.42
N ILE A 50 8.29 6.62 -5.00
CA ILE A 50 7.08 6.23 -4.28
C ILE A 50 6.55 4.91 -4.83
N SER A 51 6.17 4.00 -3.95
CA SER A 51 5.30 2.89 -4.30
C SER A 51 3.86 3.20 -3.90
N CYS A 52 2.91 3.00 -4.81
CA CYS A 52 1.48 3.08 -4.51
C CYS A 52 0.76 1.83 -5.02
N TYR A 53 -0.14 1.27 -4.22
CA TYR A 53 -0.99 0.19 -4.70
C TYR A 53 -2.04 0.71 -5.67
N LEU A 54 -2.47 -0.15 -6.60
CA LEU A 54 -3.65 0.08 -7.43
C LEU A 54 -4.83 -0.56 -6.70
N SER A 55 -5.85 0.24 -6.40
CA SER A 55 -6.95 -0.17 -5.54
C SER A 55 -7.81 -1.28 -6.14
N MET A 56 -8.28 -2.17 -5.28
CA MET A 56 -9.33 -3.11 -5.63
C MET A 56 -10.63 -2.41 -6.03
N PRO A 57 -11.51 -3.08 -6.81
CA PRO A 57 -12.81 -2.52 -7.18
C PRO A 57 -13.72 -2.11 -6.01
N SER A 58 -13.48 -2.64 -4.80
CA SER A 58 -14.22 -2.29 -3.59
C SER A 58 -13.42 -2.60 -2.32
N GLY A 59 -13.78 -1.93 -1.22
CA GLY A 59 -13.24 -2.21 0.11
C GLY A 59 -11.83 -1.70 0.38
N GLU A 60 -11.28 -0.87 -0.51
CA GLU A 60 -10.04 -0.13 -0.33
C GLU A 60 -10.27 1.35 -0.64
N VAL A 61 -9.36 2.20 -0.17
CA VAL A 61 -9.25 3.58 -0.65
C VAL A 61 -8.92 3.55 -2.14
N ASP A 62 -9.69 4.26 -2.96
CA ASP A 62 -9.41 4.45 -4.38
C ASP A 62 -8.14 5.31 -4.55
N THR A 63 -7.11 4.72 -5.13
CA THR A 63 -5.81 5.36 -5.32
C THR A 63 -5.62 5.95 -6.72
N SER A 64 -6.62 5.91 -7.60
CA SER A 64 -6.49 6.34 -8.99
C SER A 64 -6.05 7.79 -9.13
N ALA A 65 -6.66 8.69 -8.35
CA ALA A 65 -6.31 10.11 -8.31
C ALA A 65 -4.91 10.34 -7.70
N LEU A 66 -4.56 9.57 -6.66
CA LEU A 66 -3.27 9.66 -5.99
C LEU A 66 -2.12 9.20 -6.90
N VAL A 67 -2.29 8.08 -7.59
CA VAL A 67 -1.35 7.55 -8.58
C VAL A 67 -1.11 8.53 -9.72
N SER A 68 -2.18 9.11 -10.26
CA SER A 68 -2.09 10.16 -11.28
C SER A 68 -1.36 11.40 -10.74
N GLY A 69 -1.66 11.78 -9.49
CA GLY A 69 -0.98 12.88 -8.79
C GLY A 69 0.52 12.66 -8.60
N ILE A 70 0.96 11.45 -8.28
CA ILE A 70 2.38 11.08 -8.17
C ILE A 70 3.09 11.30 -9.51
N LEU A 71 2.51 10.79 -10.60
CA LEU A 71 3.08 10.92 -11.95
C LEU A 71 3.13 12.38 -12.41
N ARG A 72 2.06 13.15 -12.20
CA ARG A 72 2.00 14.59 -12.54
C ARG A 72 2.98 15.44 -11.75
N ALA A 73 3.31 15.03 -10.52
CA ALA A 73 4.33 15.67 -9.71
C ALA A 73 5.77 15.36 -10.19
N GLY A 74 5.95 14.58 -11.26
CA GLY A 74 7.26 14.21 -11.81
C GLY A 74 8.03 13.22 -10.94
N LYS A 75 7.37 12.57 -9.99
CA LYS A 75 7.98 11.60 -9.06
C LYS A 75 8.04 10.22 -9.72
N THR A 76 8.99 9.40 -9.29
CA THR A 76 9.09 8.00 -9.75
C THR A 76 8.04 7.17 -9.04
N LEU A 77 7.11 6.58 -9.81
CA LEU A 77 6.08 5.69 -9.30
C LEU A 77 6.44 4.23 -9.56
N PHE A 78 6.31 3.41 -8.53
CA PHE A 78 6.22 1.96 -8.63
C PHE A 78 4.85 1.47 -8.16
N VAL A 79 4.36 0.39 -8.75
CA VAL A 79 3.12 -0.28 -8.32
C VAL A 79 3.36 -1.78 -8.12
N PRO A 80 2.62 -2.43 -7.22
CA PRO A 80 2.76 -3.86 -6.96
C PRO A 80 2.33 -4.71 -8.17
N LYS A 81 3.13 -5.74 -8.46
CA LYS A 81 2.81 -6.85 -9.34
C LYS A 81 2.96 -8.14 -8.56
N THR A 82 1.88 -8.91 -8.43
CA THR A 82 1.96 -10.23 -7.81
C THR A 82 2.46 -11.28 -8.82
N ASP A 83 3.36 -12.17 -8.37
CA ASP A 83 3.79 -13.31 -9.17
C ASP A 83 2.80 -14.46 -8.99
N ALA A 84 2.10 -14.83 -10.07
CA ALA A 84 1.13 -15.93 -10.06
C ALA A 84 1.80 -17.29 -9.82
N THR A 85 3.09 -17.41 -10.17
CA THR A 85 3.84 -18.67 -10.15
C THR A 85 4.50 -18.93 -8.81
N GLN A 86 4.69 -17.89 -7.99
CA GLN A 86 5.37 -17.97 -6.70
C GLN A 86 4.49 -17.33 -5.62
N GLU A 87 3.86 -18.17 -4.80
CA GLU A 87 2.99 -17.70 -3.73
C GLU A 87 3.74 -16.73 -2.80
N GLY A 88 3.17 -15.55 -2.60
CA GLY A 88 3.71 -14.58 -1.66
C GLY A 88 4.84 -13.70 -2.19
N LYS A 89 5.25 -13.87 -3.46
CA LYS A 89 6.19 -12.97 -4.14
C LYS A 89 5.46 -11.81 -4.82
N MET A 90 6.00 -10.61 -4.62
CA MET A 90 5.51 -9.38 -5.19
C MET A 90 6.70 -8.55 -5.64
N ASP A 91 6.61 -7.95 -6.81
CA ASP A 91 7.55 -6.98 -7.31
C ASP A 91 6.90 -5.60 -7.32
N PHE A 92 7.70 -4.56 -7.16
CA PHE A 92 7.25 -3.18 -7.37
C PHE A 92 7.84 -2.72 -8.70
N LEU A 93 6.98 -2.57 -9.71
CA LEU A 93 7.39 -2.27 -11.07
C LEU A 93 7.07 -0.82 -11.44
N ARG A 94 8.01 -0.18 -12.13
CA ARG A 94 7.93 1.25 -12.46
C ARG A 94 6.78 1.53 -13.40
N VAL A 95 6.06 2.62 -13.17
CA VAL A 95 5.09 3.20 -14.11
C VAL A 95 5.76 4.38 -14.82
N HIS A 96 5.70 4.41 -16.14
CA HIS A 96 6.42 5.39 -16.96
C HIS A 96 5.60 6.63 -17.31
N SER A 97 4.27 6.51 -17.41
CA SER A 97 3.35 7.61 -17.72
C SER A 97 1.90 7.25 -17.37
N GLU A 98 0.99 8.22 -17.45
CA GLU A 98 -0.46 7.94 -17.34
C GLU A 98 -0.95 7.05 -18.48
N ASP A 99 -0.35 7.13 -19.67
CA ASP A 99 -0.68 6.24 -20.80
C ASP A 99 -0.28 4.79 -20.49
N ASP A 100 0.94 4.60 -19.99
CA ASP A 100 1.44 3.29 -19.55
C ASP A 100 0.52 2.67 -18.49
N LEU A 101 0.08 3.47 -17.51
CA LEU A 101 -0.86 3.04 -16.47
C LEU A 101 -2.21 2.57 -17.04
N ARG A 102 -2.75 3.29 -18.03
CA ARG A 102 -4.04 2.96 -18.67
C ARG A 102 -3.98 1.67 -19.48
N ASP A 103 -2.79 1.33 -20.01
CA ASP A 103 -2.56 0.14 -20.83
C ASP A 103 -2.29 -1.14 -20.00
N PHE A 104 -2.36 -1.06 -18.67
CA PHE A 104 -2.11 -2.23 -17.82
C PHE A 104 -3.15 -3.34 -18.05
N PRO A 105 -2.71 -4.59 -18.29
CA PRO A 105 -3.62 -5.72 -18.41
C PRO A 105 -4.30 -6.05 -17.08
N PRO A 106 -5.46 -6.72 -17.10
CA PRO A 106 -6.11 -7.20 -15.90
C PRO A 106 -5.23 -8.21 -15.16
N GLY A 107 -5.07 -8.02 -13.86
CA GLY A 107 -4.35 -8.91 -12.95
C GLY A 107 -5.25 -9.94 -12.26
N ILE A 108 -4.64 -10.75 -11.39
CA ILE A 108 -5.28 -11.91 -10.73
C ILE A 108 -6.46 -11.52 -9.83
N TRP A 109 -6.46 -10.30 -9.31
CA TRP A 109 -7.44 -9.80 -8.35
C TRP A 109 -8.48 -8.86 -8.96
N GLY A 110 -8.57 -8.81 -10.30
CA GLY A 110 -9.42 -7.84 -11.00
C GLY A 110 -8.89 -6.40 -10.92
N ILE A 111 -7.62 -6.24 -10.54
CA ILE A 111 -6.87 -4.99 -10.53
C ILE A 111 -5.98 -5.02 -11.76
N ASN A 112 -5.95 -3.95 -12.55
CA ASN A 112 -4.98 -3.87 -13.64
C ASN A 112 -3.57 -3.78 -13.03
N GLU A 113 -2.65 -4.63 -13.50
CA GLU A 113 -1.28 -4.71 -12.99
C GLU A 113 -0.28 -4.48 -14.13
N PRO A 114 0.91 -3.91 -13.87
CA PRO A 114 1.90 -3.71 -14.92
C PRO A 114 2.39 -5.04 -15.50
N GLY A 115 2.58 -5.08 -16.82
CA GLY A 115 3.37 -6.14 -17.44
C GLY A 115 4.84 -6.09 -16.99
N PHE A 116 5.54 -7.22 -17.08
CA PHE A 116 6.99 -7.28 -16.80
C PHE A 116 7.85 -6.55 -17.84
N GLU A 117 7.24 -6.11 -18.94
CA GLU A 117 7.90 -5.34 -19.98
C GLU A 117 7.22 -3.98 -20.21
N TYR A 118 8.02 -3.02 -20.67
CA TYR A 118 7.59 -1.74 -21.20
C TYR A 118 8.41 -1.47 -22.47
N LEU A 119 7.74 -1.19 -23.59
CA LEU A 119 8.40 -0.97 -24.89
C LEU A 119 9.42 -2.08 -25.26
N LYS A 120 9.04 -3.35 -25.04
CA LYS A 120 9.86 -4.56 -25.31
C LYS A 120 11.17 -4.63 -24.50
N LYS A 121 11.26 -3.90 -23.39
CA LYS A 121 12.36 -3.97 -22.42
C LYS A 121 11.81 -4.39 -21.07
N ARG A 122 12.62 -5.09 -20.27
CA ARG A 122 12.27 -5.42 -18.89
C ARG A 122 11.91 -4.14 -18.13
N ARG A 123 10.74 -4.13 -17.50
CA ARG A 123 10.29 -3.05 -16.63
C ARG A 123 11.18 -3.02 -15.38
N GLN A 124 11.59 -1.83 -14.98
CA GLN A 124 12.42 -1.62 -13.80
C GLN A 124 11.68 -2.08 -12.53
N ASN A 125 12.38 -2.82 -11.67
CA ASN A 125 11.92 -3.22 -10.34
C ASN A 125 12.58 -2.33 -9.28
N ALA A 126 11.84 -1.90 -8.25
CA ALA A 126 12.41 -1.13 -7.15
C ALA A 126 13.48 -1.90 -6.35
N LEU A 127 13.55 -3.23 -6.48
CA LEU A 127 14.64 -4.04 -5.92
C LEU A 127 15.91 -4.07 -6.79
N ASP A 128 15.85 -3.66 -8.07
CA ASP A 128 17.03 -3.61 -8.93
C ASP A 128 18.13 -2.72 -8.31
N GLU A 129 19.41 -3.08 -8.49
CA GLU A 129 20.54 -2.28 -7.96
C GLU A 129 20.56 -0.85 -8.52
N ALA A 130 20.18 -0.69 -9.79
CA ALA A 130 20.13 0.59 -10.48
C ALA A 130 18.90 1.44 -10.14
N SER A 131 18.00 0.96 -9.29
CA SER A 131 16.83 1.73 -8.83
C SER A 131 17.19 2.58 -7.62
N ASP A 132 16.76 3.84 -7.65
CA ASP A 132 16.80 4.71 -6.48
C ASP A 132 16.03 4.08 -5.31
N PRO A 133 16.46 4.31 -4.05
CA PRO A 133 15.73 3.84 -2.89
C PRO A 133 14.30 4.38 -2.87
N LEU A 134 13.36 3.58 -2.36
CA LEU A 134 12.00 4.01 -2.09
C LEU A 134 12.04 4.96 -0.89
N ASP A 135 11.46 6.14 -1.06
CA ASP A 135 11.25 7.09 0.03
C ASP A 135 9.96 6.77 0.78
N LEU A 136 8.94 6.33 0.05
CA LEU A 136 7.58 6.14 0.54
C LEU A 136 6.94 4.89 -0.08
N ILE A 137 6.30 4.09 0.77
CA ILE A 137 5.41 3.02 0.35
C ILE A 137 4.02 3.32 0.91
N LEU A 138 3.04 3.42 0.02
CA LEU A 138 1.62 3.54 0.34
C LEU A 138 0.99 2.14 0.35
N LEU A 139 0.44 1.72 1.50
CA LEU A 139 0.00 0.35 1.74
C LEU A 139 -1.52 0.24 1.94
N PRO A 140 -2.16 -0.81 1.37
CA PRO A 140 -3.52 -1.18 1.70
C PRO A 140 -3.58 -2.15 2.90
N GLY A 141 -4.79 -2.36 3.42
CA GLY A 141 -5.06 -3.31 4.50
C GLY A 141 -6.55 -3.47 4.77
N LEU A 142 -6.90 -4.54 5.49
CA LEU A 142 -8.27 -4.81 5.96
C LEU A 142 -8.60 -4.08 7.25
N ALA A 143 -7.61 -3.89 8.12
CA ALA A 143 -7.75 -3.16 9.38
C ALA A 143 -6.42 -2.56 9.80
N PHE A 144 -6.52 -1.46 10.55
CA PHE A 144 -5.43 -0.77 11.18
C PHE A 144 -5.82 -0.39 12.62
N ASP A 145 -4.85 -0.19 13.50
CA ASP A 145 -5.11 0.27 14.85
C ASP A 145 -4.22 1.45 15.26
N ARG A 146 -4.53 2.07 16.40
CA ARG A 146 -3.75 3.17 16.98
C ARG A 146 -2.32 2.79 17.37
N SER A 147 -1.98 1.50 17.39
CA SER A 147 -0.62 1.01 17.61
C SER A 147 0.18 0.87 16.30
N LEU A 148 -0.36 1.41 15.20
CA LEU A 148 0.17 1.38 13.83
C LEU A 148 0.28 -0.03 13.26
N SER A 149 -0.48 -0.97 13.80
CA SER A 149 -0.53 -2.34 13.31
C SER A 149 -1.42 -2.42 12.07
N ARG A 150 -1.10 -3.33 11.15
CA ARG A 150 -1.84 -3.55 9.90
C ARG A 150 -2.26 -5.00 9.77
N LEU A 151 -3.53 -5.23 9.43
CA LEU A 151 -4.03 -6.52 8.99
C LEU A 151 -4.12 -6.53 7.46
N GLY A 152 -3.26 -7.31 6.79
CA GLY A 152 -3.37 -7.52 5.33
C GLY A 152 -4.40 -8.58 4.94
N TYR A 153 -4.51 -8.87 3.64
CA TYR A 153 -5.44 -9.87 3.08
C TYR A 153 -5.06 -11.34 3.36
N GLY A 154 -3.97 -11.58 4.09
CA GLY A 154 -3.61 -12.90 4.64
C GLY A 154 -2.49 -13.64 3.90
N LYS A 155 -2.05 -13.14 2.73
CA LYS A 155 -0.93 -13.74 1.99
C LYS A 155 0.44 -13.18 2.36
N GLY A 156 0.52 -12.09 3.11
CA GLY A 156 1.79 -11.53 3.62
C GLY A 156 2.71 -10.91 2.55
N TYR A 157 2.18 -10.55 1.37
CA TYR A 157 2.98 -9.99 0.27
C TYR A 157 3.80 -8.77 0.70
N TYR A 158 3.15 -7.77 1.31
CA TYR A 158 3.83 -6.55 1.77
C TYR A 158 4.87 -6.83 2.86
N ASP A 159 4.55 -7.66 3.85
CA ASP A 159 5.49 -7.96 4.94
C ASP A 159 6.74 -8.68 4.42
N ARG A 160 6.58 -9.62 3.46
CA ARG A 160 7.73 -10.25 2.79
C ARG A 160 8.50 -9.28 1.92
N TYR A 161 7.82 -8.42 1.16
CA TYR A 161 8.46 -7.43 0.31
C TYR A 161 9.30 -6.46 1.14
N ILE A 162 8.74 -5.89 2.22
CA ILE A 162 9.46 -4.96 3.11
C ILE A 162 10.64 -5.66 3.77
N SER A 163 10.47 -6.91 4.21
CA SER A 163 11.58 -7.70 4.79
C SER A 163 12.70 -7.90 3.78
N ALA A 164 12.40 -8.26 2.53
CA ALA A 164 13.39 -8.40 1.47
C ALA A 164 14.05 -7.05 1.12
N TYR A 165 13.25 -5.99 1.00
CA TYR A 165 13.71 -4.64 0.70
C TYR A 165 14.68 -4.10 1.77
N THR A 166 14.41 -4.38 3.04
CA THR A 166 15.26 -3.95 4.16
C THR A 166 16.46 -4.88 4.38
N ALA A 167 16.32 -6.18 4.13
CA ALA A 167 17.42 -7.15 4.24
C ALA A 167 18.46 -7.00 3.11
N THR A 168 18.06 -6.51 1.94
CA THR A 168 18.95 -6.36 0.79
C THR A 168 20.05 -5.33 0.99
N THR A 169 20.07 -4.54 2.07
CA THR A 169 21.07 -3.48 2.17
C THR A 169 21.58 -3.10 3.57
N ASN A 170 22.90 -3.05 3.66
CA ASN A 170 23.66 -2.15 4.53
C ASN A 170 23.72 -0.71 3.98
N MET A 171 22.87 -0.32 3.01
CA MET A 171 22.98 0.93 2.24
C MET A 171 21.66 1.59 1.76
N ARG A 172 20.48 0.94 1.76
CA ARG A 172 19.22 1.63 1.44
C ARG A 172 18.55 2.10 2.71
N ARG A 173 18.14 3.37 2.71
CA ARG A 173 17.30 3.94 3.76
C ARG A 173 15.98 3.16 3.81
N LYS A 174 15.49 2.85 5.02
CA LYS A 174 14.16 2.27 5.19
C LYS A 174 13.12 3.27 4.64
N PRO A 175 12.22 2.86 3.72
CA PRO A 175 11.15 3.72 3.23
C PRO A 175 10.18 4.04 4.37
N LEU A 176 9.50 5.18 4.25
CA LEU A 176 8.35 5.48 5.10
C LEU A 176 7.18 4.57 4.72
N LEU A 177 6.61 3.88 5.70
CA LEU A 177 5.45 3.00 5.51
C LEU A 177 4.17 3.75 5.88
N VAL A 178 3.37 4.12 4.89
CA VAL A 178 2.13 4.88 5.10
C VAL A 178 0.94 4.05 4.66
N ALA A 179 0.04 3.75 5.59
CA ALA A 179 -1.22 3.08 5.30
C ALA A 179 -2.29 4.07 4.87
N LEU A 180 -3.07 3.71 3.86
CA LEU A 180 -4.30 4.42 3.49
C LEU A 180 -5.48 3.63 4.04
N ALA A 181 -6.34 4.28 4.81
CA ALA A 181 -7.43 3.62 5.53
C ALA A 181 -8.75 4.38 5.36
N LEU A 182 -9.79 3.67 4.96
CA LEU A 182 -11.16 4.13 5.19
C LEU A 182 -11.40 4.22 6.71
N ARG A 183 -12.33 5.08 7.13
CA ARG A 183 -12.69 5.29 8.54
C ARG A 183 -12.97 3.96 9.24
N GLU A 184 -13.74 3.11 8.59
CA GLU A 184 -14.19 1.85 9.14
C GLU A 184 -13.05 0.82 9.28
N GLN A 185 -11.93 1.01 8.57
CA GLN A 185 -10.73 0.17 8.71
C GLN A 185 -9.91 0.51 9.95
N ILE A 186 -10.18 1.64 10.62
CA ILE A 186 -9.43 2.09 11.79
C ILE A 186 -10.14 1.61 13.07
N LEU A 187 -9.52 0.62 13.74
CA LEU A 187 -10.03 0.07 14.99
C LEU A 187 -9.81 1.05 16.15
N VAL A 188 -10.90 1.42 16.84
CA VAL A 188 -10.87 2.37 17.96
C VAL A 188 -10.63 1.67 19.30
N ALA A 189 -11.37 0.59 19.56
CA ALA A 189 -11.32 -0.15 20.83
C ALA A 189 -10.53 -1.47 20.73
N GLU A 190 -10.35 -1.98 19.52
CA GLU A 190 -9.70 -3.26 19.27
C GLU A 190 -8.27 -3.06 18.76
N ARG A 191 -7.44 -4.11 18.91
CA ARG A 191 -6.08 -4.15 18.35
C ARG A 191 -6.00 -5.22 17.27
N VAL A 192 -5.22 -4.93 16.25
CA VAL A 192 -4.86 -5.93 15.24
C VAL A 192 -3.95 -6.98 15.92
N PRO A 193 -4.30 -8.28 15.87
CA PRO A 193 -3.40 -9.32 16.34
C PRO A 193 -2.15 -9.35 15.47
N THR A 194 -0.96 -9.28 16.08
CA THR A 194 0.33 -9.22 15.38
C THR A 194 1.25 -10.36 15.80
N ALA A 195 2.15 -10.73 14.89
CA ALA A 195 3.25 -11.67 15.04
C ALA A 195 4.57 -10.93 14.72
N LEU A 196 5.71 -11.55 15.06
CA LEU A 196 7.03 -10.91 14.93
C LEU A 196 7.41 -10.47 13.50
N HIS A 197 6.84 -11.10 12.48
CA HIS A 197 7.10 -10.79 11.08
C HIS A 197 6.16 -9.73 10.49
N ASP A 198 5.16 -9.26 11.25
CA ASP A 198 4.25 -8.23 10.77
C ASP A 198 4.90 -6.84 10.88
N TRP A 199 4.97 -6.14 9.77
CA TRP A 199 5.50 -4.79 9.76
C TRP A 199 4.45 -3.79 10.23
N LYS A 200 4.85 -2.95 11.19
CA LYS A 200 4.07 -1.78 11.59
C LYS A 200 4.22 -0.66 10.58
N MET A 201 3.17 0.12 10.44
CA MET A 201 3.19 1.36 9.68
C MET A 201 3.89 2.44 10.48
N ASP A 202 4.40 3.45 9.79
CA ASP A 202 4.93 4.65 10.41
C ASP A 202 3.83 5.72 10.52
N VAL A 203 2.89 5.76 9.54
CA VAL A 203 1.71 6.63 9.53
C VAL A 203 0.50 5.87 8.99
N ILE A 204 -0.70 6.15 9.51
CA ILE A 204 -1.98 5.77 8.88
C ILE A 204 -2.71 7.06 8.52
N VAL A 205 -3.13 7.19 7.26
CA VAL A 205 -3.93 8.31 6.75
C VAL A 205 -5.37 7.83 6.59
N GLY A 206 -6.26 8.39 7.40
CA GLY A 206 -7.71 8.21 7.27
C GLY A 206 -8.40 9.47 6.78
N PRO A 207 -9.74 9.49 6.62
CA PRO A 207 -10.49 10.70 6.28
C PRO A 207 -10.52 11.71 7.45
N ASP A 208 -10.37 11.24 8.69
CA ASP A 208 -10.46 12.08 9.90
C ASP A 208 -9.10 12.62 10.39
N GLY A 209 -7.99 12.19 9.78
CA GLY A 209 -6.66 12.70 10.11
C GLY A 209 -5.53 11.70 9.87
N PHE A 210 -4.42 11.96 10.54
CA PHE A 210 -3.26 11.07 10.60
C PHE A 210 -3.20 10.37 11.95
N ILE A 211 -2.80 9.09 11.94
CA ILE A 211 -2.37 8.37 13.13
C ILE A 211 -0.88 8.10 12.98
N ARG A 212 -0.08 8.60 13.92
CA ARG A 212 1.37 8.45 13.97
C ARG A 212 1.83 8.47 15.43
N ARG A 213 3.08 8.11 15.67
CA ARG A 213 3.73 8.36 16.97
C ARG A 213 3.94 9.87 17.14
N GLU A 214 4.02 10.36 18.38
CA GLU A 214 4.26 11.79 18.67
C GLU A 214 5.56 12.29 18.03
N ASP A 215 6.60 11.45 17.99
CA ASP A 215 7.88 11.74 17.30
C ASP A 215 7.91 11.28 15.82
N GLY A 216 6.74 10.95 15.26
CA GLY A 216 6.61 10.44 13.90
C GLY A 216 6.73 11.54 12.84
N PRO A 217 6.99 11.19 11.57
CA PRO A 217 7.12 12.16 10.50
C PRO A 217 5.86 13.02 10.34
N ALA A 218 6.10 14.32 10.13
CA ALA A 218 5.10 15.37 9.98
C ALA A 218 4.28 15.23 8.68
#